data_AF-A0A6J7PF19-F1
#
_entry.id   AF-A0A6J7PF19-F1
#
_cell.length_a   1.000
_cell.length_b   1.000
_cell.length_c   1.000
_cell.angle_alpha   90.00
_cell.angle_beta   90.00
_cell.angle_gamma   90.00
#
_symmetry.space_group_name_H-M   'P 1'
#
loop_
_entity.id
_entity.type
_entity.pdbx_description
1 polymer ?
#
loop_
_entity_poly.entity_id
_entity_poly.type
_entity_poly.pdbx_seq_one_letter_code
_entity_poly.pdbx_strand_id
1 'polypeptide(L)'
;MPNLNWAKQTDYVSWLLPLGIIGSALVLALAVAAAVDARTRSWWAPQGLAIVTVSSGVLFVVLGGGLGQYNDRLYPLWALGLWLMAGAGVWSLARRLVAAPRPGRATIARGLIPLALLLVVALSVGTRWGWWGVSSPPQGVADGVGLGGVSVTGFGAATRDWGRGALVRDDAAELSDVADVLINTASTSGCGRVVMNRGDGQSPVLGEPNLHWLAPVLTNGCLTSTMTAQIHASDSVAAMVGLESLVSDGAVRGVPPEADFGPNLAVGVQWMRQLGVRYLLLHGRDQVDAAASVPGLKPGAVAGSWVMAELEGVSLVTAPANLPLVVDPPVPNSRWEELTRTFAQTDDNEKVTLVQDGATTWPRTSPPAVPQEVPAKAVAVSQVRATGDSVSFRVDTVDQPVVVAVSDFPGWTVASGAADLYRGSPNVLVVVPHTNEVTISRSRTVVDWLAIVLGALGLVLLVVLGVKGRGRR
;
A
#
# COMPACT_ATOMS: atom_id res chain seq x y z
N MET A 1 -14.38 -14.39 -7.19
CA MET A 1 -13.58 -13.59 -6.23
C MET A 1 -14.50 -12.53 -5.65
N PRO A 2 -14.62 -12.38 -4.32
CA PRO A 2 -15.57 -11.47 -3.72
C PRO A 2 -15.19 -10.02 -4.07
N ASN A 3 -16.18 -9.24 -4.50
CA ASN A 3 -16.04 -7.83 -4.84
C ASN A 3 -15.77 -7.04 -3.55
N LEU A 4 -14.57 -6.48 -3.43
CA LEU A 4 -14.17 -5.62 -2.33
C LEU A 4 -14.92 -4.30 -2.49
N ASN A 5 -16.05 -4.17 -1.80
CA ASN A 5 -16.84 -2.94 -1.74
C ASN A 5 -16.13 -1.86 -0.89
N TRP A 6 -14.90 -1.48 -1.24
CA TRP A 6 -14.55 -0.07 -1.05
C TRP A 6 -15.65 0.69 -1.81
N ALA A 7 -16.31 1.66 -1.16
CA ALA A 7 -17.32 2.45 -1.84
C ALA A 7 -16.72 2.90 -3.18
N LYS A 8 -17.40 2.63 -4.30
CA LYS A 8 -17.02 3.11 -5.64
C LYS A 8 -17.01 4.64 -5.62
N GLN A 9 -15.98 5.24 -5.03
CA GLN A 9 -15.71 6.67 -5.11
C GLN A 9 -14.78 6.97 -6.28
N THR A 10 -14.14 5.95 -6.86
CA THR A 10 -13.16 6.12 -7.94
C THR A 10 -13.80 5.86 -9.31
N ASP A 11 -14.12 6.93 -10.03
CA ASP A 11 -14.40 6.86 -11.47
C ASP A 11 -13.06 6.71 -12.23
N TYR A 12 -12.63 5.46 -12.46
CA TYR A 12 -11.38 5.17 -13.17
C TYR A 12 -11.32 5.75 -14.60
N VAL A 13 -12.46 6.06 -15.21
CA VAL A 13 -12.48 6.69 -16.54
C VAL A 13 -11.99 8.12 -16.45
N SER A 14 -12.38 8.85 -15.40
CA SER A 14 -11.91 10.21 -15.15
C SER A 14 -10.38 10.30 -14.95
N TRP A 15 -9.74 9.20 -14.52
CA TRP A 15 -8.30 9.14 -14.28
C TRP A 15 -7.48 9.08 -15.58
N LEU A 16 -8.06 8.55 -16.66
CA LEU A 16 -7.42 8.50 -17.98
C LEU A 16 -7.28 9.88 -18.65
N LEU A 17 -7.70 10.98 -17.99
CA LEU A 17 -7.60 12.33 -18.54
C LEU A 17 -6.96 13.30 -17.53
N PRO A 18 -5.65 13.14 -17.22
CA PRO A 18 -4.98 13.78 -16.08
C PRO A 18 -4.73 15.30 -16.22
N LEU A 19 -5.07 15.91 -17.36
CA LEU A 19 -4.68 17.30 -17.70
C LEU A 19 -5.88 18.25 -17.89
N GLY A 20 -7.05 17.88 -17.38
CA GLY A 20 -8.31 18.49 -17.80
C GLY A 20 -8.60 18.20 -19.29
N ILE A 21 -9.75 18.66 -19.78
CA ILE A 21 -10.25 18.30 -21.13
C ILE A 21 -9.27 18.73 -22.23
N ILE A 22 -8.72 19.95 -22.13
CA ILE A 22 -7.91 20.56 -23.21
C ILE A 22 -6.51 19.95 -23.27
N GLY A 23 -5.82 19.81 -22.14
CA GLY A 23 -4.49 19.21 -22.10
C GLY A 23 -4.50 17.74 -22.51
N SER A 24 -5.53 17.01 -22.08
CA SER A 24 -5.68 15.59 -22.42
C SER A 24 -6.01 15.41 -23.91
N ALA A 25 -6.84 16.28 -24.50
CA ALA A 25 -7.14 16.25 -25.93
C ALA A 25 -5.90 16.48 -26.80
N LEU A 26 -5.01 17.39 -26.40
CA LEU A 26 -3.80 17.71 -27.17
C LEU A 26 -2.76 16.57 -27.12
N VAL A 27 -2.55 15.99 -25.94
CA VAL A 27 -1.68 14.81 -25.77
C VAL A 27 -2.24 13.60 -26.54
N LEU A 28 -3.54 13.35 -26.47
CA LEU A 28 -4.21 12.30 -27.24
C LEU A 28 -4.08 12.53 -28.75
N ALA A 29 -4.27 13.77 -29.23
CA ALA A 29 -4.13 14.09 -30.64
C ALA A 29 -2.70 13.81 -31.16
N LEU A 30 -1.67 14.16 -30.37
CA LEU A 30 -0.27 13.85 -30.70
C LEU A 30 -0.01 12.34 -30.69
N ALA A 31 -0.54 11.61 -29.71
CA ALA A 31 -0.42 10.16 -29.65
C ALA A 31 -1.10 9.47 -30.86
N VAL A 32 -2.28 9.93 -31.26
CA VAL A 32 -2.98 9.45 -32.46
C VAL A 32 -2.18 9.76 -33.73
N ALA A 33 -1.61 10.97 -33.84
CA ALA A 33 -0.75 11.33 -34.96
C ALA A 33 0.48 10.41 -35.07
N ALA A 34 1.09 10.06 -33.93
CA ALA A 34 2.19 9.10 -33.86
C ALA A 34 1.76 7.70 -34.33
N ALA A 35 0.60 7.21 -33.87
CA ALA A 35 0.08 5.91 -34.25
C ALA A 35 -0.21 5.81 -35.76
N VAL A 36 -0.82 6.86 -36.34
CA VAL A 36 -1.10 6.94 -37.79
C VAL A 36 0.20 7.00 -38.61
N ASP A 37 1.16 7.84 -38.21
CA ASP A 37 2.46 7.91 -38.90
C ASP A 37 3.26 6.60 -38.78
N ALA A 38 3.16 5.92 -37.63
CA ALA A 38 3.78 4.62 -37.44
C ALA A 38 3.13 3.53 -38.30
N ARG A 39 1.79 3.52 -38.44
CA ARG A 39 1.03 2.60 -39.31
C ARG A 39 1.44 2.76 -40.77
N THR A 40 1.46 4.00 -41.26
CA THR A 40 1.78 4.32 -42.66
C THR A 40 3.21 3.98 -43.06
N ARG A 41 4.15 3.94 -42.11
CA ARG A 41 5.57 3.62 -42.36
C ARG A 41 5.99 2.24 -41.89
N SER A 42 5.05 1.40 -41.45
CA SER A 42 5.36 0.10 -40.83
C SER A 42 6.38 0.22 -39.68
N TRP A 43 6.37 1.34 -38.96
CA TRP A 43 7.26 1.55 -37.83
C TRP A 43 6.74 0.78 -36.62
N TRP A 44 7.33 -0.39 -36.38
CA TRP A 44 6.86 -1.34 -35.38
C TRP A 44 6.95 -0.82 -33.93
N ALA A 45 7.92 0.05 -33.62
CA ALA A 45 8.15 0.51 -32.24
C ALA A 45 7.02 1.42 -31.69
N PRO A 46 6.59 2.51 -32.36
CA PRO A 46 5.44 3.29 -31.88
C PRO A 46 4.11 2.55 -32.04
N GLN A 47 3.99 1.60 -32.99
CA GLN A 47 2.81 0.73 -33.05
C GLN A 47 2.71 -0.16 -31.79
N GLY A 48 3.82 -0.78 -31.38
CA GLY A 48 3.89 -1.57 -30.15
C GLY A 48 3.61 -0.71 -28.91
N LEU A 49 4.19 0.49 -28.85
CA LEU A 49 3.94 1.46 -27.78
C LEU A 49 2.46 1.89 -27.72
N ALA A 50 1.82 2.14 -28.86
CA ALA A 50 0.40 2.47 -28.95
C ALA A 50 -0.47 1.33 -28.39
N ILE A 51 -0.18 0.08 -28.79
CA ILE A 51 -0.90 -1.10 -28.32
C ILE A 51 -0.76 -1.21 -26.80
N VAL A 52 0.48 -1.17 -26.28
CA VAL A 52 0.73 -1.25 -24.83
C VAL A 52 -0.01 -0.15 -24.07
N THR A 53 0.05 1.09 -24.56
CA THR A 53 -0.61 2.26 -23.94
C THR A 53 -2.13 2.10 -23.91
N VAL A 54 -2.75 1.73 -25.03
CA VAL A 54 -4.21 1.57 -25.11
C VAL A 54 -4.65 0.37 -24.27
N SER A 55 -3.95 -0.77 -24.39
CA SER A 55 -4.25 -1.97 -23.61
C SER A 55 -4.14 -1.72 -22.11
N SER A 56 -3.12 -0.99 -21.64
CA SER A 56 -2.98 -0.66 -20.21
C SER A 56 -4.07 0.27 -19.72
N GLY A 57 -4.49 1.26 -20.51
CA GLY A 57 -5.61 2.15 -20.14
C GLY A 57 -6.96 1.43 -20.08
N VAL A 58 -7.23 0.57 -21.06
CA VAL A 58 -8.45 -0.27 -21.07
C VAL A 58 -8.43 -1.25 -19.90
N LEU A 59 -7.32 -1.97 -19.70
CA LEU A 59 -7.19 -2.91 -18.58
C LEU A 59 -7.24 -2.19 -17.23
N PHE A 60 -6.73 -0.97 -17.10
CA PHE A 60 -6.86 -0.17 -15.88
C PHE A 60 -8.33 0.09 -15.53
N VAL A 61 -9.15 0.54 -16.50
CA VAL A 61 -10.58 0.77 -16.27
C VAL A 61 -11.34 -0.54 -15.99
N VAL A 62 -11.07 -1.59 -16.79
CA VAL A 62 -11.78 -2.87 -16.68
C VAL A 62 -11.40 -3.63 -15.40
N LEU A 63 -10.11 -3.70 -15.07
CA LEU A 63 -9.63 -4.44 -13.90
C LEU A 63 -9.81 -3.62 -12.61
N GLY A 64 -9.53 -2.31 -12.65
CA GLY A 64 -9.75 -1.41 -11.51
C GLY A 64 -11.23 -1.35 -11.09
N GLY A 65 -12.15 -1.33 -12.07
CA GLY A 65 -13.59 -1.31 -11.80
C GLY A 65 -14.24 -2.67 -11.50
N GLY A 66 -13.56 -3.80 -11.79
CA GLY A 66 -14.17 -5.13 -11.83
C GLY A 66 -13.60 -6.19 -10.87
N LEU A 67 -12.36 -6.03 -10.38
CA LEU A 67 -11.69 -7.06 -9.57
C LEU A 67 -11.49 -6.68 -8.10
N GLY A 68 -12.05 -5.56 -7.64
CA GLY A 68 -12.12 -5.21 -6.22
C GLY A 68 -10.82 -4.71 -5.58
N GLN A 69 -9.63 -4.94 -6.13
CA GLN A 69 -8.40 -4.44 -5.50
C GLN A 69 -8.02 -3.06 -6.04
N TYR A 70 -7.54 -2.17 -5.16
CA TYR A 70 -6.85 -0.94 -5.53
C TYR A 70 -5.63 -1.29 -6.40
N ASN A 71 -5.78 -1.26 -7.73
CA ASN A 71 -4.76 -1.73 -8.67
C ASN A 71 -4.34 -0.62 -9.64
N ASP A 72 -3.67 0.39 -9.09
CA ASP A 72 -3.08 1.50 -9.84
C ASP A 72 -1.88 1.09 -10.70
N ARG A 73 -1.46 -0.19 -10.72
CA ARG A 73 -0.20 -0.63 -11.35
C ARG A 73 -0.17 -0.37 -12.87
N LEU A 74 -1.33 -0.36 -13.52
CA LEU A 74 -1.45 -0.13 -14.97
C LEU A 74 -1.54 1.36 -15.33
N TYR A 75 -1.89 2.21 -14.38
CA TYR A 75 -2.04 3.64 -14.60
C TYR A 75 -0.72 4.34 -14.96
N PRO A 76 0.41 4.12 -14.24
CA PRO A 76 1.71 4.65 -14.63
C PRO A 76 2.14 4.21 -16.03
N LEU A 77 1.83 2.96 -16.42
CA LEU A 77 2.18 2.43 -17.73
C LEU A 77 1.37 3.13 -18.84
N TRP A 78 0.07 3.33 -18.61
CA TRP A 78 -0.79 4.11 -19.50
C TRP A 78 -0.30 5.57 -19.62
N ALA A 79 -0.05 6.24 -18.50
CA ALA A 79 0.39 7.63 -18.48
C ALA A 79 1.74 7.81 -19.18
N LEU A 80 2.73 6.98 -18.84
CA LEU A 80 4.05 6.99 -19.47
C LEU A 80 3.95 6.70 -20.97
N GLY A 81 3.20 5.68 -21.35
CA GLY A 81 3.00 5.31 -22.76
C GLY A 81 2.38 6.45 -23.56
N LEU A 82 1.39 7.13 -22.99
CA LEU A 82 0.72 8.28 -23.60
C LEU A 82 1.72 9.44 -23.85
N TRP A 83 2.58 9.76 -22.87
CA TRP A 83 3.60 10.81 -23.03
C TRP A 83 4.67 10.44 -24.06
N LEU A 84 5.13 9.19 -24.06
CA LEU A 84 6.08 8.70 -25.06
C LEU A 84 5.47 8.73 -26.48
N MET A 85 4.19 8.40 -26.60
CA MET A 85 3.44 8.50 -27.86
C MET A 85 3.27 9.95 -28.31
N ALA A 86 2.97 10.88 -27.39
CA ALA A 86 2.91 12.31 -27.71
C ALA A 86 4.27 12.83 -28.20
N GLY A 87 5.37 12.43 -27.54
CA GLY A 87 6.73 12.73 -28.00
C GLY A 87 7.03 12.17 -29.40
N ALA A 88 6.63 10.93 -29.67
CA ALA A 88 6.74 10.34 -31.01
C ALA A 88 5.89 11.10 -32.05
N GLY A 89 4.73 11.62 -31.66
CA GLY A 89 3.86 12.45 -32.49
C GLY A 89 4.50 13.78 -32.87
N VAL A 90 5.10 14.47 -31.88
CA VAL A 90 5.89 15.68 -32.09
C VAL A 90 7.03 15.42 -33.07
N TRP A 91 7.77 14.33 -32.87
CA TRP A 91 8.86 13.92 -33.77
C TRP A 91 8.38 13.65 -35.20
N SER A 92 7.25 12.97 -35.37
CA SER A 92 6.65 12.72 -36.69
C SER A 92 6.18 13.99 -37.37
N LEU A 93 5.58 14.93 -36.64
CA LEU A 93 5.19 16.24 -37.17
C LEU A 93 6.42 17.05 -37.60
N ALA A 94 7.45 17.12 -36.74
CA ALA A 94 8.70 17.80 -37.03
C ALA A 94 9.36 17.27 -38.31
N ARG A 95 9.46 15.95 -38.46
CA ARG A 95 10.03 15.33 -39.67
C ARG A 95 9.23 15.67 -40.93
N ARG A 96 7.90 15.67 -40.88
CA ARG A 96 7.05 16.06 -42.02
C ARG A 96 7.23 17.52 -42.40
N LEU A 97 7.45 18.40 -41.41
CA LEU A 97 7.75 19.81 -41.64
C LEU A 97 9.14 20.02 -42.28
N VAL A 98 10.15 19.21 -41.89
CA VAL A 98 11.49 19.20 -42.50
C VAL A 98 11.47 18.64 -43.93
N ALA A 99 10.69 17.60 -44.19
CA ALA A 99 10.66 16.90 -45.49
C ALA A 99 9.81 17.60 -46.57
N ALA A 100 9.09 18.67 -46.24
CA ALA A 100 8.28 19.42 -47.21
C ALA A 100 9.18 20.24 -48.16
N PRO A 101 9.00 20.16 -49.49
CA PRO A 101 9.98 20.62 -50.50
C PRO A 101 10.04 22.14 -50.71
N ARG A 102 9.72 22.96 -49.70
CA ARG A 102 9.74 24.43 -49.83
C ARG A 102 11.02 25.04 -49.25
N PRO A 103 11.77 25.85 -50.01
CA PRO A 103 12.95 26.55 -49.50
C PRO A 103 12.54 27.50 -48.35
N GLY A 104 13.29 27.47 -47.24
CA GLY A 104 13.05 28.27 -46.03
C GLY A 104 12.40 27.54 -44.84
N ARG A 105 11.78 26.37 -45.05
CA ARG A 105 11.15 25.60 -43.95
C ARG A 105 12.12 24.82 -43.07
N ALA A 106 13.32 24.49 -43.55
CA ALA A 106 14.34 23.81 -42.74
C ALA A 106 14.78 24.65 -41.53
N THR A 107 14.86 25.98 -41.67
CA THR A 107 15.19 26.91 -40.58
C THR A 107 14.05 27.01 -39.57
N ILE A 108 12.80 27.04 -40.05
CA ILE A 108 11.59 27.07 -39.20
C ILE A 108 11.43 25.74 -38.45
N ALA A 109 11.65 24.60 -39.11
CA ALA A 109 11.55 23.28 -38.48
C ALA A 109 12.66 23.03 -37.44
N ARG A 110 13.89 23.55 -37.67
CA ARG A 110 14.96 23.55 -36.68
C ARG A 110 14.65 24.39 -35.44
N GLY A 111 13.80 25.42 -35.54
CA GLY A 111 13.28 26.18 -34.40
C GLY A 111 12.07 25.56 -33.73
N LEU A 112 11.20 24.88 -34.49
CA LEU A 112 9.98 24.24 -33.96
C LEU A 112 10.24 22.97 -33.16
N ILE A 113 11.31 22.21 -33.46
CA ILE A 113 11.70 21.02 -32.68
C ILE A 113 12.06 21.37 -31.23
N PRO A 114 12.99 22.30 -30.96
CA PRO A 114 13.29 22.72 -29.59
C PRO A 114 12.10 23.42 -28.95
N LEU A 115 11.28 24.16 -29.70
CA LEU A 115 10.05 24.77 -29.17
C LEU A 115 9.02 23.71 -28.76
N ALA A 116 8.81 22.65 -29.55
CA ALA A 116 7.88 21.58 -29.22
C ALA A 116 8.41 20.69 -28.09
N LEU A 117 9.72 20.45 -28.03
CA LEU A 117 10.37 19.85 -26.86
C LEU A 117 10.23 20.74 -25.63
N LEU A 118 10.44 22.05 -25.75
CA LEU A 118 10.18 23.03 -24.68
C LEU A 118 8.71 23.06 -24.29
N LEU A 119 7.79 22.87 -25.23
CA LEU A 119 6.35 22.87 -24.96
C LEU A 119 5.92 21.56 -24.27
N VAL A 120 6.50 20.41 -24.67
CA VAL A 120 6.35 19.15 -23.94
C VAL A 120 6.95 19.27 -22.54
N VAL A 121 8.18 19.79 -22.42
CA VAL A 121 8.83 20.05 -21.12
C VAL A 121 8.03 21.06 -20.30
N ALA A 122 7.50 22.13 -20.87
CA ALA A 122 6.69 23.14 -20.18
C ALA A 122 5.30 22.62 -19.81
N LEU A 123 4.71 21.73 -20.61
CA LEU A 123 3.49 21.00 -20.24
C LEU A 123 3.80 20.03 -19.09
N SER A 124 4.91 19.30 -19.14
CA SER A 124 5.37 18.39 -18.07
C SER A 124 5.83 19.11 -16.80
N VAL A 125 6.35 20.33 -16.91
CA VAL A 125 6.74 21.18 -15.77
C VAL A 125 5.52 21.93 -15.24
N GLY A 126 4.64 22.41 -16.11
CA GLY A 126 3.39 23.05 -15.71
C GLY A 126 2.43 22.09 -15.01
N THR A 127 2.44 20.80 -15.35
CA THR A 127 1.72 19.76 -14.58
C THR A 127 2.36 19.51 -13.23
N ARG A 128 3.69 19.57 -13.15
CA ARG A 128 4.46 19.50 -11.89
C ARG A 128 4.23 20.71 -10.98
N TRP A 129 3.93 21.89 -11.54
CA TRP A 129 3.78 23.17 -10.81
C TRP A 129 2.34 23.68 -10.73
N GLY A 130 1.36 22.95 -11.26
CA GLY A 130 -0.06 23.25 -11.06
C GLY A 130 -0.66 24.34 -11.93
N TRP A 131 0.03 24.80 -12.97
CA TRP A 131 -0.47 25.85 -13.86
C TRP A 131 -1.72 25.46 -14.65
N TRP A 132 -2.02 24.17 -14.75
CA TRP A 132 -3.11 23.63 -15.59
C TRP A 132 -4.36 23.22 -14.82
N GLY A 133 -4.47 23.58 -13.53
CA GLY A 133 -5.63 23.18 -12.73
C GLY A 133 -5.81 21.66 -12.71
N VAL A 134 -4.71 20.93 -12.49
CA VAL A 134 -4.76 19.49 -12.25
C VAL A 134 -5.49 19.28 -10.93
N SER A 135 -6.75 18.90 -11.00
CA SER A 135 -7.47 18.36 -9.86
C SER A 135 -6.82 17.02 -9.53
N SER A 136 -6.03 16.97 -8.46
CA SER A 136 -5.75 15.71 -7.79
C SER A 136 -7.09 15.04 -7.44
N PRO A 137 -7.18 13.70 -7.46
CA PRO A 137 -8.39 13.01 -7.02
C PRO A 137 -8.75 13.47 -5.60
N PRO A 138 -10.05 13.46 -5.23
CA PRO A 138 -10.49 13.82 -3.89
C PRO A 138 -10.02 12.74 -2.90
N GLN A 139 -8.76 12.82 -2.47
CA GLN A 139 -8.30 12.11 -1.30
C GLN A 139 -8.70 12.92 -0.09
N GLY A 140 -9.94 12.76 0.39
CA GLY A 140 -10.34 13.01 1.77
C GLY A 140 -10.01 14.36 2.43
N VAL A 141 -9.46 15.35 1.72
CA VAL A 141 -9.31 16.71 2.22
C VAL A 141 -10.69 17.34 2.06
N ALA A 142 -11.49 17.19 3.11
CA ALA A 142 -12.55 18.13 3.35
C ALA A 142 -11.91 19.53 3.43
N ASP A 143 -12.02 20.28 2.34
CA ASP A 143 -12.43 21.68 2.36
C ASP A 143 -12.67 22.21 0.94
N GLY A 144 -13.90 22.70 0.72
CA GLY A 144 -14.19 23.76 -0.24
C GLY A 144 -14.52 23.36 -1.69
N VAL A 145 -15.80 23.24 -1.99
CA VAL A 145 -16.32 23.46 -3.35
C VAL A 145 -16.15 24.94 -3.69
N GLY A 146 -15.31 25.27 -4.68
CA GLY A 146 -15.16 26.64 -5.18
C GLY A 146 -14.34 26.72 -6.46
N LEU A 147 -14.92 27.30 -7.50
CA LEU A 147 -14.21 27.73 -8.71
C LEU A 147 -13.17 28.79 -8.33
N GLY A 148 -11.91 28.38 -8.21
CA GLY A 148 -10.77 29.28 -7.99
C GLY A 148 -10.12 29.21 -6.61
N GLY A 149 -9.62 28.04 -6.20
CA GLY A 149 -8.99 27.93 -4.87
C GLY A 149 -8.09 26.72 -4.59
N VAL A 150 -7.62 25.98 -5.59
CA VAL A 150 -6.62 24.91 -5.35
C VAL A 150 -5.22 25.48 -5.52
N SER A 151 -4.52 25.73 -4.41
CA SER A 151 -3.09 25.97 -4.43
C SER A 151 -2.35 24.63 -4.54
N VAL A 152 -1.67 24.39 -5.66
CA VAL A 152 -0.83 23.20 -5.89
C VAL A 152 0.42 23.19 -4.98
N THR A 153 0.60 24.23 -4.16
CA THR A 153 1.55 24.22 -3.06
C THR A 153 1.27 23.10 -2.05
N GLY A 154 0.01 22.66 -1.87
CA GLY A 154 -0.31 21.56 -0.94
C GLY A 154 0.18 20.19 -1.40
N PHE A 155 -0.15 19.77 -2.63
CA PHE A 155 0.30 18.47 -3.17
C PHE A 155 1.78 18.48 -3.56
N GLY A 156 2.27 19.61 -4.08
CA GLY A 156 3.68 19.82 -4.38
C GLY A 156 4.56 19.82 -3.14
N ALA A 157 4.13 20.44 -2.03
CA ALA A 157 4.80 20.34 -0.75
C ALA A 157 4.66 18.94 -0.15
N ALA A 158 3.45 18.35 -0.13
CA ALA A 158 3.25 17.01 0.40
C ALA A 158 4.08 15.95 -0.33
N THR A 159 4.16 15.99 -1.67
CA THR A 159 4.97 15.07 -2.49
C THR A 159 6.46 15.41 -2.42
N ARG A 160 6.80 16.69 -2.24
CA ARG A 160 8.19 17.13 -1.98
C ARG A 160 8.64 16.66 -0.61
N ASP A 161 7.79 16.68 0.40
CA ASP A 161 8.13 16.29 1.77
C ASP A 161 8.08 14.74 1.88
N TRP A 162 7.14 14.07 1.19
CA TRP A 162 7.14 12.62 0.96
C TRP A 162 8.38 12.13 0.20
N GLY A 163 8.74 12.82 -0.89
CA GLY A 163 9.78 12.43 -1.83
C GLY A 163 11.18 12.91 -1.45
N ARG A 164 11.28 13.90 -0.56
CA ARG A 164 12.54 14.25 0.12
C ARG A 164 12.91 13.20 1.15
N GLY A 165 11.92 12.51 1.73
CA GLY A 165 12.12 11.49 2.77
C GLY A 165 12.85 12.05 3.99
N ALA A 166 13.14 11.19 4.96
CA ALA A 166 13.95 11.53 6.14
C ALA A 166 15.41 11.97 5.82
N LEU A 167 15.79 12.02 4.54
CA LEU A 167 17.17 12.25 4.07
C LEU A 167 17.48 13.71 3.73
N VAL A 168 16.65 14.66 4.18
CA VAL A 168 17.00 16.08 4.11
C VAL A 168 18.12 16.36 5.10
N ARG A 169 19.13 17.14 4.67
CA ARG A 169 20.34 17.39 5.45
C ARG A 169 20.08 18.05 6.81
N ASP A 170 18.98 18.78 6.93
CA ASP A 170 18.57 19.49 8.15
C ASP A 170 18.00 18.53 9.22
N ASP A 171 17.50 17.36 8.80
CA ASP A 171 16.89 16.34 9.67
C ASP A 171 17.84 15.15 9.95
N ALA A 172 19.09 15.22 9.48
CA ALA A 172 20.03 14.10 9.53
C ALA A 172 20.38 13.64 10.95
N ALA A 173 20.37 14.57 11.93
CA ALA A 173 20.60 14.23 13.33
C ALA A 173 19.44 13.41 13.91
N GLU A 174 18.21 13.84 13.65
CA GLU A 174 17.01 13.14 14.13
C GLU A 174 16.84 11.78 13.43
N LEU A 175 17.15 11.67 12.14
CA LEU A 175 17.20 10.38 11.45
C LEU A 175 18.28 9.46 12.04
N SER A 176 19.43 10.00 12.45
CA SER A 176 20.47 9.23 13.14
C SER A 176 19.95 8.69 14.47
N ASP A 177 19.25 9.51 15.26
CA ASP A 177 18.66 9.09 16.53
C ASP A 177 17.66 7.93 16.32
N VAL A 178 16.80 8.02 15.31
CA VAL A 178 15.87 6.93 14.98
C VAL A 178 16.62 5.66 14.57
N ALA A 179 17.64 5.79 13.73
CA ALA A 179 18.46 4.66 13.33
C ALA A 179 19.15 4.00 14.54
N ASP A 180 19.69 4.80 15.46
CA ASP A 180 20.32 4.33 16.69
C ASP A 180 19.32 3.61 17.59
N VAL A 181 18.12 4.15 17.80
CA VAL A 181 17.06 3.46 18.57
C VAL A 181 16.70 2.11 17.95
N LEU A 182 16.51 2.05 16.63
CA LEU A 182 16.14 0.83 15.92
C LEU A 182 17.25 -0.23 15.97
N ILE A 183 18.49 0.16 15.68
CA ILE A 183 19.66 -0.73 15.68
C ILE A 183 19.93 -1.23 17.10
N ASN A 184 19.92 -0.34 18.09
CA ASN A 184 20.12 -0.72 19.49
C ASN A 184 19.04 -1.72 19.94
N THR A 185 17.77 -1.41 19.72
CA THR A 185 16.65 -2.32 20.04
C THR A 185 16.82 -3.69 19.39
N ALA A 186 17.14 -3.74 18.10
CA ALA A 186 17.35 -5.00 17.38
C ALA A 186 18.50 -5.82 17.99
N SER A 187 19.57 -5.16 18.43
CA SER A 187 20.74 -5.81 19.00
C SER A 187 20.58 -6.26 20.46
N THR A 188 19.79 -5.53 21.26
CA THR A 188 19.66 -5.78 22.72
C THR A 188 18.39 -6.52 23.11
N SER A 189 17.26 -6.18 22.49
CA SER A 189 15.92 -6.72 22.82
C SER A 189 15.47 -7.78 21.81
N GLY A 190 16.11 -7.86 20.65
CA GLY A 190 15.84 -8.84 19.61
C GLY A 190 14.74 -8.42 18.64
N CYS A 191 14.33 -9.34 17.78
CA CYS A 191 13.47 -9.04 16.63
C CYS A 191 11.98 -8.93 16.98
N GLY A 192 11.22 -8.24 16.13
CA GLY A 192 9.80 -8.00 16.33
C GLY A 192 9.20 -7.03 15.32
N ARG A 193 7.88 -6.85 15.37
CA ARG A 193 7.19 -5.84 14.57
C ARG A 193 7.05 -4.53 15.34
N VAL A 194 7.30 -3.43 14.65
CA VAL A 194 7.26 -2.06 15.16
C VAL A 194 6.06 -1.33 14.57
N VAL A 195 5.34 -0.60 15.41
CA VAL A 195 4.49 0.52 15.00
C VAL A 195 5.10 1.80 15.55
N MET A 196 4.88 2.91 14.88
CA MET A 196 5.37 4.23 15.31
C MET A 196 4.16 5.11 15.58
N ASN A 197 4.22 5.92 16.64
CA ASN A 197 3.23 6.96 16.81
C ASN A 197 3.49 8.12 15.84
N ARG A 198 2.43 8.78 15.43
CA ARG A 198 2.53 10.07 14.78
C ARG A 198 2.79 11.13 15.85
N GLY A 199 3.69 12.06 15.55
CA GLY A 199 3.94 13.22 16.40
C GLY A 199 2.71 14.14 16.57
N ASP A 200 2.93 15.39 16.98
CA ASP A 200 1.91 16.41 17.32
C ASP A 200 0.91 16.82 16.20
N GLY A 201 0.92 16.10 15.08
CA GLY A 201 0.01 16.31 13.97
C GLY A 201 0.22 17.62 13.22
N GLN A 202 1.25 18.43 13.51
CA GLN A 202 1.47 19.71 12.83
C GLN A 202 2.50 19.61 11.69
N SER A 203 3.52 18.77 11.80
CA SER A 203 4.45 18.43 10.70
C SER A 203 4.67 16.92 10.61
N PRO A 204 4.80 16.33 9.40
CA PRO A 204 5.23 14.94 9.29
C PRO A 204 6.63 14.82 9.90
N VAL A 205 6.76 14.08 11.01
CA VAL A 205 8.07 13.83 11.61
C VAL A 205 8.89 13.02 10.59
N LEU A 206 10.07 13.51 10.22
CA LEU A 206 10.98 12.83 9.28
C LEU A 206 10.35 12.30 7.97
N GLY A 207 9.32 12.97 7.43
CA GLY A 207 8.69 12.53 6.19
C GLY A 207 7.90 11.21 6.32
N GLU A 208 7.26 10.96 7.46
CA GLU A 208 6.15 10.00 7.65
C GLU A 208 5.25 9.94 6.40
N PRO A 209 5.02 8.76 5.80
CA PRO A 209 5.09 7.40 6.38
C PRO A 209 6.42 6.65 6.14
N ASN A 210 7.43 7.25 5.51
CA ASN A 210 8.62 6.52 5.05
C ASN A 210 9.46 5.89 6.19
N LEU A 211 9.39 6.43 7.41
CA LEU A 211 10.18 5.94 8.54
C LEU A 211 9.83 4.49 8.92
N HIS A 212 8.55 4.13 8.77
CA HIS A 212 8.09 2.75 8.92
C HIS A 212 8.80 1.78 7.97
N TRP A 213 9.20 2.22 6.77
CA TRP A 213 9.91 1.38 5.79
C TRP A 213 11.41 1.27 6.07
N LEU A 214 11.98 2.15 6.90
CA LEU A 214 13.41 2.12 7.22
C LEU A 214 13.75 1.07 8.28
N ALA A 215 12.84 0.74 9.21
CA ALA A 215 13.08 -0.27 10.24
C ALA A 215 13.65 -1.60 9.69
N PRO A 216 13.04 -2.25 8.68
CA PRO A 216 13.59 -3.48 8.12
C PRO A 216 14.90 -3.28 7.36
N VAL A 217 15.11 -2.10 6.75
CA VAL A 217 16.35 -1.80 6.01
C VAL A 217 17.52 -1.63 6.98
N LEU A 218 17.34 -0.83 8.02
CA LEU A 218 18.39 -0.49 9.00
C LEU A 218 18.76 -1.67 9.91
N THR A 219 17.80 -2.57 10.16
CA THR A 219 17.98 -3.71 11.07
C THR A 219 18.12 -5.05 10.36
N ASN A 220 18.35 -5.04 9.03
CA ASN A 220 18.47 -6.25 8.20
C ASN A 220 17.30 -7.23 8.39
N GLY A 221 16.08 -6.69 8.46
CA GLY A 221 14.83 -7.44 8.61
C GLY A 221 14.49 -7.88 10.04
N CYS A 222 15.33 -7.57 11.04
CA CYS A 222 15.03 -7.94 12.43
C CYS A 222 13.82 -7.18 13.00
N LEU A 223 13.76 -5.87 12.78
CA LEU A 223 12.58 -5.07 13.06
C LEU A 223 11.76 -4.91 11.79
N THR A 224 10.54 -5.44 11.79
CA THR A 224 9.58 -5.29 10.68
C THR A 224 8.57 -4.20 11.02
N SER A 225 7.87 -3.67 10.01
CA SER A 225 6.86 -2.64 10.22
C SER A 225 5.45 -3.16 9.96
N THR A 226 4.48 -2.62 10.68
CA THR A 226 3.04 -2.79 10.40
C THR A 226 2.63 -2.15 9.08
N MET A 227 3.28 -1.05 8.68
CA MET A 227 2.97 -0.32 7.45
C MET A 227 3.85 -0.77 6.28
N THR A 228 3.64 -1.97 5.77
CA THR A 228 4.36 -2.44 4.56
C THR A 228 3.73 -1.91 3.27
N ALA A 229 4.47 -1.89 2.15
CA ALA A 229 3.90 -1.50 0.86
C ALA A 229 2.68 -2.37 0.45
N GLN A 230 2.67 -3.63 0.88
CA GLN A 230 1.62 -4.61 0.59
C GLN A 230 0.32 -4.31 1.33
N ILE A 231 0.37 -3.71 2.52
CA ILE A 231 -0.87 -3.41 3.26
C ILE A 231 -1.76 -2.45 2.47
N HIS A 232 -1.19 -1.49 1.72
CA HIS A 232 -1.93 -0.52 0.92
C HIS A 232 -2.81 -1.13 -0.19
N ALA A 233 -2.56 -2.40 -0.55
CA ALA A 233 -3.37 -3.15 -1.50
C ALA A 233 -4.25 -4.22 -0.83
N SER A 234 -4.33 -4.24 0.51
CA SER A 234 -5.07 -5.23 1.28
C SER A 234 -6.20 -4.60 2.09
N ASP A 235 -7.13 -5.41 2.57
CA ASP A 235 -8.23 -4.94 3.41
C ASP A 235 -7.77 -4.58 4.83
N SER A 236 -6.48 -4.72 5.13
CA SER A 236 -5.90 -4.46 6.44
C SER A 236 -5.44 -3.03 6.63
N VAL A 237 -5.49 -2.19 5.59
CA VAL A 237 -5.12 -0.77 5.71
C VAL A 237 -5.87 -0.14 6.88
N ALA A 238 -7.18 -0.35 6.97
CA ALA A 238 -8.00 0.22 8.03
C ALA A 238 -7.56 -0.22 9.43
N ALA A 239 -7.13 -1.48 9.61
CA ALA A 239 -6.66 -1.97 10.90
C ALA A 239 -5.28 -1.40 11.27
N MET A 240 -4.38 -1.24 10.30
CA MET A 240 -3.04 -0.68 10.56
C MET A 240 -3.09 0.82 10.81
N VAL A 241 -3.86 1.54 9.99
CA VAL A 241 -4.09 2.99 10.16
C VAL A 241 -4.86 3.27 11.45
N GLY A 242 -5.82 2.41 11.80
CA GLY A 242 -6.50 2.47 13.09
C GLY A 242 -5.55 2.28 14.26
N LEU A 243 -4.63 1.30 14.19
CA LEU A 243 -3.59 1.13 15.21
C LEU A 243 -2.70 2.38 15.31
N GLU A 244 -2.24 2.94 14.19
CA GLU A 244 -1.45 4.19 14.17
C GLU A 244 -2.21 5.34 14.86
N SER A 245 -3.50 5.51 14.54
CA SER A 245 -4.37 6.50 15.17
C SER A 245 -4.48 6.31 16.69
N LEU A 246 -4.71 5.07 17.14
CA LEU A 246 -4.87 4.74 18.56
C LEU A 246 -3.63 5.06 19.40
N VAL A 247 -2.42 4.92 18.83
CA VAL A 247 -1.14 5.15 19.52
C VAL A 247 -0.56 6.55 19.30
N SER A 248 -1.28 7.44 18.60
CA SER A 248 -0.83 8.81 18.28
C SER A 248 -1.56 9.87 19.11
N ASP A 249 -1.07 11.11 19.13
CA ASP A 249 -1.62 12.21 19.93
C ASP A 249 -2.74 13.03 19.25
N GLY A 250 -3.29 12.53 18.14
CA GLY A 250 -4.31 13.24 17.38
C GLY A 250 -4.75 12.55 16.10
N ALA A 251 -5.69 13.19 15.39
CA ALA A 251 -6.26 12.69 14.16
C ALA A 251 -5.18 12.47 13.08
N VAL A 252 -5.19 11.30 12.44
CA VAL A 252 -4.22 10.98 11.39
C VAL A 252 -4.57 11.76 10.11
N ARG A 253 -3.76 12.77 9.76
CA ARG A 253 -3.98 13.58 8.54
C ARG A 253 -3.88 12.72 7.28
N GLY A 254 -4.83 12.90 6.36
CA GLY A 254 -4.90 12.15 5.10
C GLY A 254 -5.57 10.78 5.22
N VAL A 255 -6.07 10.44 6.42
CA VAL A 255 -6.93 9.29 6.65
C VAL A 255 -8.38 9.75 6.63
N PRO A 256 -9.30 9.02 5.96
CA PRO A 256 -10.72 9.32 6.02
C PRO A 256 -11.18 9.34 7.49
N PRO A 257 -12.04 10.28 7.92
CA PRO A 257 -12.52 10.35 9.31
C PRO A 257 -13.08 9.03 9.84
N GLU A 258 -13.59 8.18 8.96
CA GLU A 258 -14.13 6.86 9.30
C GLU A 258 -13.04 5.86 9.74
N ALA A 259 -11.80 6.04 9.29
CA ALA A 259 -10.64 5.20 9.62
C ALA A 259 -9.75 5.80 10.72
N ASP A 260 -10.12 6.96 11.27
CA ASP A 260 -9.47 7.60 12.40
C ASP A 260 -10.18 7.21 13.70
N PHE A 261 -9.47 6.51 14.58
CA PHE A 261 -10.01 5.97 15.83
C PHE A 261 -9.80 6.93 17.02
N GLY A 262 -9.03 7.99 16.80
CA GLY A 262 -8.59 8.91 17.83
C GLY A 262 -7.58 8.29 18.81
N PRO A 263 -6.98 9.12 19.67
CA PRO A 263 -5.99 8.69 20.65
C PRO A 263 -6.63 7.80 21.72
N ASN A 264 -6.22 6.54 21.80
CA ASN A 264 -6.55 5.63 22.89
C ASN A 264 -5.45 4.57 23.03
N LEU A 265 -4.37 4.95 23.71
CA LEU A 265 -3.17 4.11 23.82
C LEU A 265 -3.44 2.76 24.50
N ALA A 266 -4.40 2.69 25.43
CA ALA A 266 -4.77 1.42 26.06
C ALA A 266 -5.34 0.42 25.04
N VAL A 267 -6.29 0.87 24.20
CA VAL A 267 -6.83 0.06 23.10
C VAL A 267 -5.75 -0.18 22.02
N GLY A 268 -4.89 0.79 21.75
CA GLY A 268 -3.73 0.64 20.87
C GLY A 268 -2.81 -0.50 21.31
N VAL A 269 -2.48 -0.60 22.60
CA VAL A 269 -1.68 -1.70 23.16
C VAL A 269 -2.39 -3.05 23.06
N GLN A 270 -3.72 -3.09 23.20
CA GLN A 270 -4.48 -4.32 22.96
C GLN A 270 -4.37 -4.77 21.50
N TRP A 271 -4.50 -3.84 20.56
CA TRP A 271 -4.33 -4.12 19.13
C TRP A 271 -2.91 -4.53 18.80
N MET A 272 -1.90 -3.94 19.44
CA MET A 272 -0.52 -4.37 19.30
C MET A 272 -0.36 -5.86 19.64
N ARG A 273 -0.99 -6.36 20.72
CA ARG A 273 -0.96 -7.80 21.05
C ARG A 273 -1.62 -8.65 19.97
N GLN A 274 -2.82 -8.26 19.55
CA GLN A 274 -3.59 -8.99 18.53
C GLN A 274 -2.86 -9.04 17.18
N LEU A 275 -2.18 -7.95 16.82
CA LEU A 275 -1.48 -7.77 15.56
C LEU A 275 -0.01 -8.18 15.63
N GLY A 276 0.45 -8.80 16.73
CA GLY A 276 1.82 -9.28 16.85
C GLY A 276 2.87 -8.17 16.82
N VAL A 277 2.50 -6.95 17.24
CA VAL A 277 3.37 -5.76 17.31
C VAL A 277 4.04 -5.73 18.68
N ARG A 278 5.36 -5.96 18.69
CA ARG A 278 6.15 -6.02 19.93
C ARG A 278 6.63 -4.64 20.36
N TYR A 279 6.80 -3.72 19.42
CA TYR A 279 7.52 -2.48 19.66
C TYR A 279 6.68 -1.28 19.24
N LEU A 280 6.64 -0.26 20.09
CA LEU A 280 6.05 1.05 19.83
C LEU A 280 7.17 2.09 19.84
N LEU A 281 7.49 2.62 18.67
CA LEU A 281 8.42 3.74 18.55
C LEU A 281 7.66 5.04 18.84
N LEU A 282 8.04 5.69 19.93
CA LEU A 282 7.42 6.90 20.44
C LEU A 282 8.27 8.13 20.14
N HIS A 283 7.58 9.19 19.72
CA HIS A 283 8.07 10.54 19.62
C HIS A 283 7.19 11.48 20.44
N GLY A 284 7.82 12.43 21.14
CA GLY A 284 7.13 13.42 21.98
C GLY A 284 7.01 12.99 23.44
N ARG A 285 7.22 13.94 24.36
CA ARG A 285 7.29 13.66 25.81
C ARG A 285 5.97 13.15 26.37
N ASP A 286 4.86 13.76 25.98
CA ASP A 286 3.54 13.40 26.51
C ASP A 286 3.16 11.95 26.17
N GLN A 287 3.55 11.47 24.98
CA GLN A 287 3.33 10.08 24.54
C GLN A 287 4.25 9.09 25.25
N VAL A 288 5.49 9.49 25.56
CA VAL A 288 6.41 8.69 26.38
C VAL A 288 5.90 8.56 27.82
N ASP A 289 5.42 9.66 28.40
CA ASP A 289 4.86 9.66 29.76
C ASP A 289 3.55 8.85 29.82
N ALA A 290 2.68 9.00 28.81
CA ALA A 290 1.47 8.19 28.67
C ALA A 290 1.82 6.69 28.56
N ALA A 291 2.80 6.32 27.73
CA ALA A 291 3.26 4.95 27.57
C ALA A 291 3.81 4.34 28.86
N ALA A 292 4.52 5.12 29.67
CA ALA A 292 5.03 4.67 30.96
C ALA A 292 3.91 4.29 31.96
N SER A 293 2.69 4.80 31.75
CA SER A 293 1.52 4.48 32.58
C SER A 293 0.74 3.24 32.12
N VAL A 294 1.03 2.69 30.93
CA VAL A 294 0.27 1.58 30.35
C VAL A 294 0.84 0.22 30.80
N PRO A 295 0.03 -0.64 31.45
CA PRO A 295 0.50 -1.95 31.88
C PRO A 295 1.00 -2.83 30.74
N GLY A 296 2.19 -3.42 30.93
CA GLY A 296 2.82 -4.34 29.98
C GLY A 296 3.67 -3.66 28.90
N LEU A 297 3.63 -2.33 28.80
CA LEU A 297 4.51 -1.56 27.94
C LEU A 297 5.71 -1.07 28.76
N LYS A 298 6.92 -1.48 28.38
CA LYS A 298 8.16 -1.14 29.08
C LYS A 298 8.99 -0.18 28.23
N PRO A 299 9.48 0.93 28.79
CA PRO A 299 10.42 1.78 28.07
C PRO A 299 11.72 1.01 27.80
N GLY A 300 12.26 1.19 26.61
CA GLY A 300 13.45 0.51 26.09
C GLY A 300 14.49 1.51 25.61
N ALA A 301 15.04 1.29 24.40
CA ALA A 301 16.10 2.13 23.85
C ALA A 301 15.65 3.59 23.66
N VAL A 302 16.58 4.53 23.89
CA VAL A 302 16.35 5.98 23.76
C VAL A 302 17.48 6.60 22.95
N ALA A 303 17.15 7.48 22.01
CA ALA A 303 18.09 8.40 21.38
C ALA A 303 17.36 9.71 21.02
N GLY A 304 17.94 10.84 21.35
CA GLY A 304 17.29 12.14 21.18
C GLY A 304 15.93 12.21 21.88
N SER A 305 14.88 12.55 21.13
CA SER A 305 13.47 12.58 21.57
C SER A 305 12.72 11.27 21.34
N TRP A 306 13.39 10.23 20.83
CA TRP A 306 12.79 8.96 20.45
C TRP A 306 12.96 7.92 21.54
N VAL A 307 11.88 7.21 21.83
CA VAL A 307 11.85 6.12 22.81
C VAL A 307 11.21 4.91 22.20
N MET A 308 11.90 3.77 22.24
CA MET A 308 11.31 2.49 21.91
C MET A 308 10.64 1.89 23.14
N ALA A 309 9.33 1.72 23.12
CA ALA A 309 8.60 0.96 24.11
C ALA A 309 8.42 -0.49 23.64
N GLU A 310 8.65 -1.45 24.53
CA GLU A 310 8.51 -2.88 24.29
C GLU A 310 7.27 -3.44 25.00
N LEU A 311 6.46 -4.20 24.27
CA LEU A 311 5.32 -4.94 24.77
C LEU A 311 5.71 -6.40 24.99
N GLU A 312 5.63 -6.86 26.23
CA GLU A 312 5.99 -8.24 26.58
C GLU A 312 4.91 -9.25 26.18
N GLY A 313 5.32 -10.51 25.98
CA GLY A 313 4.40 -11.62 25.72
C GLY A 313 3.75 -11.59 24.34
N VAL A 314 4.27 -10.79 23.40
CA VAL A 314 3.77 -10.72 22.02
C VAL A 314 4.38 -11.83 21.18
N SER A 315 3.52 -12.59 20.50
CA SER A 315 3.90 -13.57 19.48
C SER A 315 3.12 -13.30 18.20
N LEU A 316 3.76 -13.55 17.05
CA LEU A 316 3.09 -13.48 15.74
C LEU A 316 2.02 -14.57 15.59
N VAL A 317 2.19 -15.69 16.27
CA VAL A 317 1.25 -16.82 16.23
C VAL A 317 0.88 -17.19 17.66
N THR A 318 -0.42 -17.19 17.96
CA THR A 318 -0.96 -17.42 19.30
C THR A 318 -2.13 -18.39 19.26
N ALA A 319 -2.29 -19.15 20.34
CA ALA A 319 -3.52 -19.91 20.58
C ALA A 319 -4.53 -18.99 21.29
N PRO A 320 -5.75 -18.79 20.77
CA PRO A 320 -6.73 -17.96 21.43
C PRO A 320 -7.27 -18.67 22.69
N ALA A 321 -7.56 -17.91 23.74
CA ALA A 321 -8.11 -18.46 24.99
C ALA A 321 -9.57 -18.94 24.82
N ASN A 322 -10.31 -18.33 23.90
CA ASN A 322 -11.67 -18.69 23.54
C ASN A 322 -11.75 -19.11 22.07
N LEU A 323 -12.73 -19.94 21.74
CA LEU A 323 -13.05 -20.28 20.37
C LEU A 323 -13.41 -19.00 19.58
N PRO A 324 -12.98 -18.88 18.31
CA PRO A 324 -13.39 -17.80 17.46
C PRO A 324 -14.91 -17.74 17.31
N LEU A 325 -15.46 -16.53 17.19
CA LEU A 325 -16.88 -16.29 17.10
C LEU A 325 -17.25 -15.95 15.66
N VAL A 326 -18.02 -16.83 15.04
CA VAL A 326 -18.35 -16.71 13.61
C VAL A 326 -19.53 -15.76 13.42
N VAL A 327 -19.37 -14.78 12.53
CA VAL A 327 -20.44 -13.84 12.19
C VAL A 327 -21.42 -14.50 11.21
N ASP A 328 -22.68 -14.64 11.63
CA ASP A 328 -23.73 -15.33 10.89
C ASP A 328 -25.06 -14.53 11.00
N PRO A 329 -25.72 -14.13 9.90
CA PRO A 329 -25.38 -14.41 8.49
C PRO A 329 -24.09 -13.72 8.03
N PRO A 330 -23.40 -14.25 6.99
CA PRO A 330 -22.21 -13.63 6.43
C PRO A 330 -22.47 -12.17 6.00
N VAL A 331 -21.53 -11.29 6.33
CA VAL A 331 -21.59 -9.86 5.97
C VAL A 331 -20.66 -9.54 4.80
N PRO A 332 -21.01 -8.58 3.92
CA PRO A 332 -20.08 -8.12 2.89
C PRO A 332 -18.85 -7.45 3.51
N ASN A 333 -17.72 -7.44 2.79
CA ASN A 333 -16.43 -6.91 3.30
C ASN A 333 -16.51 -5.47 3.84
N SER A 334 -17.30 -4.59 3.20
CA SER A 334 -17.49 -3.22 3.69
C SER A 334 -18.10 -3.17 5.10
N ARG A 335 -19.07 -4.06 5.36
CA ARG A 335 -19.73 -4.19 6.66
C ARG A 335 -18.89 -4.99 7.65
N TRP A 336 -18.03 -5.89 7.16
CA TRP A 336 -17.04 -6.57 7.97
C TRP A 336 -16.05 -5.56 8.57
N GLU A 337 -15.48 -4.66 7.77
CA GLU A 337 -14.53 -3.65 8.26
C GLU A 337 -15.15 -2.72 9.31
N GLU A 338 -16.39 -2.29 9.09
CA GLU A 338 -17.17 -1.50 10.06
C GLU A 338 -17.44 -2.29 11.36
N LEU A 339 -17.82 -3.56 11.24
CA LEU A 339 -18.07 -4.43 12.39
C LEU A 339 -16.78 -4.66 13.20
N THR A 340 -15.67 -5.01 12.53
CA THR A 340 -14.39 -5.24 13.20
C THR A 340 -13.88 -3.97 13.84
N ARG A 341 -14.07 -2.81 13.19
CA ARG A 341 -13.74 -1.49 13.75
C ARG A 341 -14.50 -1.22 15.04
N THR A 342 -15.82 -1.42 15.01
CA THR A 342 -16.68 -1.18 16.17
C THR A 342 -16.35 -2.14 17.31
N PHE A 343 -16.20 -3.43 17.00
CA PHE A 343 -15.87 -4.46 17.97
C PHE A 343 -14.49 -4.25 18.60
N ALA A 344 -13.52 -3.83 17.80
CA ALA A 344 -12.14 -3.68 18.26
C ALA A 344 -11.92 -2.46 19.17
N GLN A 345 -12.91 -1.57 19.32
CA GLN A 345 -12.90 -0.52 20.34
C GLN A 345 -13.57 -0.94 21.66
N THR A 346 -14.10 -2.17 21.76
CA THR A 346 -14.75 -2.67 22.98
C THR A 346 -13.74 -3.35 23.91
N ASP A 347 -14.06 -3.41 25.21
CA ASP A 347 -13.26 -4.13 26.22
C ASP A 347 -13.19 -5.66 25.99
N ASP A 348 -14.04 -6.19 25.11
CA ASP A 348 -14.13 -7.62 24.82
C ASP A 348 -13.29 -8.02 23.59
N ASN A 349 -12.62 -7.06 22.93
CA ASN A 349 -11.87 -7.28 21.69
C ASN A 349 -10.74 -8.32 21.84
N GLU A 350 -10.06 -8.40 22.99
CA GLU A 350 -8.99 -9.37 23.28
C GLU A 350 -9.53 -10.73 23.72
N LYS A 351 -10.80 -10.80 24.13
CA LYS A 351 -11.37 -12.03 24.69
C LYS A 351 -11.77 -13.01 23.60
N VAL A 352 -12.22 -12.52 22.45
CA VAL A 352 -12.75 -13.34 21.36
C VAL A 352 -12.34 -12.74 20.02
N THR A 353 -11.86 -13.59 19.11
CA THR A 353 -11.62 -13.20 17.72
C THR A 353 -12.90 -13.42 16.90
N LEU A 354 -13.47 -12.34 16.35
CA LEU A 354 -14.55 -12.48 15.36
C LEU A 354 -13.97 -13.06 14.07
N VAL A 355 -14.69 -13.95 13.40
CA VAL A 355 -14.30 -14.50 12.10
C VAL A 355 -15.46 -14.45 11.09
N GLN A 356 -15.14 -14.21 9.81
CA GLN A 356 -16.14 -14.17 8.73
C GLN A 356 -16.76 -15.53 8.43
N ASP A 357 -15.98 -16.58 8.66
CA ASP A 357 -16.36 -17.98 8.49
C ASP A 357 -15.50 -18.81 9.45
N GLY A 358 -15.85 -20.07 9.64
CA GLY A 358 -15.15 -20.93 10.58
C GLY A 358 -15.80 -22.30 10.72
N ALA A 359 -15.19 -23.13 11.57
CA ALA A 359 -15.71 -24.47 11.85
C ALA A 359 -17.18 -24.42 12.31
N THR A 360 -17.94 -25.45 11.95
CA THR A 360 -19.36 -25.57 12.32
C THR A 360 -19.58 -25.72 13.82
N THR A 361 -18.54 -26.12 14.56
CA THR A 361 -18.54 -26.27 16.02
C THR A 361 -18.27 -24.97 16.78
N TRP A 362 -17.86 -23.91 16.08
CA TRP A 362 -17.58 -22.61 16.72
C TRP A 362 -18.89 -21.86 17.02
N PRO A 363 -18.92 -21.07 18.12
CA PRO A 363 -20.06 -20.24 18.44
C PRO A 363 -20.34 -19.25 17.30
N ARG A 364 -21.60 -18.82 17.19
CA ARG A 364 -22.10 -17.96 16.12
C ARG A 364 -22.73 -16.71 16.74
N THR A 365 -22.59 -15.56 16.09
CA THR A 365 -23.19 -14.29 16.52
C THR A 365 -23.75 -13.51 15.34
N SER A 366 -24.84 -12.77 15.58
CA SER A 366 -25.43 -11.87 14.60
C SER A 366 -24.90 -10.44 14.80
N PRO A 367 -24.74 -9.63 13.74
CA PRO A 367 -24.43 -8.21 13.90
C PRO A 367 -25.58 -7.43 14.58
N PRO A 368 -25.31 -6.52 15.54
CA PRO A 368 -24.01 -6.21 16.13
C PRO A 368 -23.49 -7.37 16.98
N ALA A 369 -22.22 -7.73 16.78
CA ALA A 369 -21.64 -8.91 17.42
C ALA A 369 -21.66 -8.76 18.95
N VAL A 370 -22.33 -9.69 19.62
CA VAL A 370 -22.28 -9.81 21.08
C VAL A 370 -21.18 -10.80 21.43
N PRO A 371 -20.18 -10.42 22.26
CA PRO A 371 -19.11 -11.32 22.68
C PRO A 371 -19.67 -12.57 23.37
N GLN A 372 -19.15 -13.73 22.99
CA GLN A 372 -19.44 -15.00 23.64
C GLN A 372 -18.14 -15.74 23.91
N GLU A 373 -17.78 -15.85 25.19
CA GLU A 373 -16.58 -16.56 25.62
C GLU A 373 -16.89 -18.05 25.72
N VAL A 374 -16.40 -18.82 24.76
CA VAL A 374 -16.39 -20.29 24.82
C VAL A 374 -14.94 -20.73 24.94
N PRO A 375 -14.48 -21.26 26.08
CA PRO A 375 -13.08 -21.62 26.26
C PRO A 375 -12.58 -22.57 25.17
N ALA A 376 -11.44 -22.23 24.56
CA ALA A 376 -10.72 -23.12 23.66
C ALA A 376 -9.84 -24.08 24.46
N LYS A 377 -9.47 -25.22 23.87
CA LYS A 377 -8.44 -26.07 24.48
C LYS A 377 -7.09 -25.36 24.37
N ALA A 378 -6.28 -25.47 25.42
CA ALA A 378 -4.93 -24.91 25.41
C ALA A 378 -4.08 -25.59 24.33
N VAL A 379 -3.37 -24.78 23.55
CA VAL A 379 -2.43 -25.21 22.51
C VAL A 379 -1.12 -24.48 22.73
N ALA A 380 -0.01 -25.21 22.81
CA ALA A 380 1.32 -24.63 22.82
C ALA A 380 1.79 -24.40 21.37
N VAL A 381 2.06 -23.14 21.03
CA VAL A 381 2.66 -22.76 19.75
C VAL A 381 4.17 -22.61 19.93
N SER A 382 4.96 -23.20 19.02
CA SER A 382 6.42 -23.13 19.07
C SER A 382 7.02 -23.02 17.66
N GLN A 383 8.33 -22.72 17.61
CA GLN A 383 9.11 -22.66 16.36
C GLN A 383 8.50 -21.73 15.29
N VAL A 384 7.93 -20.60 15.71
CA VAL A 384 7.37 -19.61 14.79
C VAL A 384 8.50 -19.02 13.95
N ARG A 385 8.40 -19.15 12.63
CA ARG A 385 9.31 -18.55 11.66
C ARG A 385 8.49 -17.80 10.62
N ALA A 386 8.81 -16.54 10.42
CA ALA A 386 8.18 -15.69 9.42
C ALA A 386 9.23 -15.22 8.41
N THR A 387 8.88 -15.29 7.13
CA THR A 387 9.57 -14.65 6.01
C THR A 387 8.66 -13.57 5.42
N GLY A 388 9.10 -12.88 4.36
CA GLY A 388 8.26 -11.90 3.67
C GLY A 388 7.00 -12.50 2.99
N ASP A 389 7.00 -13.82 2.76
CA ASP A 389 6.00 -14.53 1.98
C ASP A 389 5.50 -15.84 2.61
N SER A 390 6.01 -16.23 3.79
CA SER A 390 5.59 -17.44 4.49
C SER A 390 5.60 -17.27 6.01
N VAL A 391 4.72 -17.98 6.71
CA VAL A 391 4.78 -18.17 8.16
C VAL A 391 4.63 -19.65 8.45
N SER A 392 5.56 -20.20 9.23
CA SER A 392 5.56 -21.59 9.68
C SER A 392 5.64 -21.65 11.19
N PHE A 393 4.97 -22.65 11.78
CA PHE A 393 4.96 -22.85 13.23
C PHE A 393 4.57 -24.30 13.55
N ARG A 394 4.84 -24.70 14.79
CA ARG A 394 4.41 -25.99 15.34
C ARG A 394 3.38 -25.82 16.44
N VAL A 395 2.48 -26.79 16.53
CA VAL A 395 1.52 -26.96 17.62
C VAL A 395 1.69 -28.31 18.28
N ASP A 396 1.41 -28.39 19.57
CA ASP A 396 1.36 -29.66 20.31
C ASP A 396 0.02 -30.40 20.11
N THR A 397 -1.07 -29.65 19.98
CA THR A 397 -2.43 -30.15 19.85
C THR A 397 -3.04 -29.68 18.53
N VAL A 398 -3.54 -30.62 17.74
CA VAL A 398 -4.23 -30.36 16.46
C VAL A 398 -5.74 -30.16 16.65
N ASP A 399 -6.41 -29.75 15.59
CA ASP A 399 -7.85 -29.49 15.50
C ASP A 399 -8.36 -28.40 16.46
N GLN A 400 -7.47 -27.47 16.81
CA GLN A 400 -7.76 -26.30 17.63
C GLN A 400 -7.44 -25.02 16.86
N PRO A 401 -8.17 -23.91 17.07
CA PRO A 401 -7.90 -22.65 16.40
C PRO A 401 -6.53 -22.09 16.80
N VAL A 402 -5.83 -21.50 15.85
CA VAL A 402 -4.60 -20.74 16.04
C VAL A 402 -4.74 -19.42 15.29
N VAL A 403 -4.41 -18.32 15.95
CA VAL A 403 -4.40 -16.98 15.37
C VAL A 403 -3.00 -16.68 14.84
N VAL A 404 -2.93 -16.22 13.59
CA VAL A 404 -1.72 -15.79 12.91
C VAL A 404 -1.87 -14.30 12.59
N ALA A 405 -1.09 -13.47 13.28
CA ALA A 405 -1.13 -12.01 13.19
C ALA A 405 -0.41 -11.47 11.95
N VAL A 406 -0.70 -12.03 10.78
CA VAL A 406 -0.36 -11.45 9.48
C VAL A 406 -1.56 -10.69 8.96
N SER A 407 -1.29 -9.47 8.51
CA SER A 407 -2.30 -8.44 8.34
C SER A 407 -2.37 -8.01 6.88
N ASP A 408 -2.44 -8.91 5.91
CA ASP A 408 -2.57 -8.55 4.50
C ASP A 408 -3.43 -9.56 3.73
N PHE A 409 -4.69 -9.62 4.16
CA PHE A 409 -5.75 -10.39 3.51
C PHE A 409 -6.45 -9.56 2.41
N PRO A 410 -6.88 -10.18 1.29
CA PRO A 410 -6.59 -11.55 0.86
C PRO A 410 -5.17 -11.66 0.26
N GLY A 411 -4.54 -12.83 0.43
CA GLY A 411 -3.21 -13.09 -0.15
C GLY A 411 -2.54 -14.36 0.36
N TRP A 412 -2.88 -14.76 1.58
CA TRP A 412 -2.35 -15.97 2.23
C TRP A 412 -3.20 -17.19 1.93
N THR A 413 -2.53 -18.33 1.77
CA THR A 413 -3.12 -19.66 1.61
C THR A 413 -2.40 -20.65 2.49
N VAL A 414 -3.07 -21.73 2.89
CA VAL A 414 -2.39 -22.85 3.54
C VAL A 414 -1.50 -23.54 2.53
N ALA A 415 -0.19 -23.61 2.82
CA ALA A 415 0.74 -24.42 2.06
C ALA A 415 0.72 -25.88 2.55
N SER A 416 0.65 -26.08 3.88
CA SER A 416 0.53 -27.40 4.49
C SER A 416 -0.02 -27.35 5.92
N GLY A 417 -0.61 -28.46 6.35
CA GLY A 417 -0.93 -28.73 7.75
C GLY A 417 -2.25 -28.18 8.28
N ALA A 418 -3.05 -27.57 7.42
CA ALA A 418 -4.42 -27.15 7.69
C ALA A 418 -5.26 -27.24 6.41
N ALA A 419 -6.59 -27.15 6.53
CA ALA A 419 -7.49 -27.16 5.37
C ALA A 419 -7.70 -25.76 4.79
N ASP A 420 -8.00 -24.78 5.65
CA ASP A 420 -8.40 -23.44 5.25
C ASP A 420 -7.90 -22.35 6.20
N LEU A 421 -8.01 -21.10 5.74
CA LEU A 421 -7.74 -19.88 6.50
C LEU A 421 -9.01 -19.04 6.61
N TYR A 422 -9.28 -18.57 7.82
CA TYR A 422 -10.41 -17.69 8.11
C TYR A 422 -9.92 -16.28 8.41
N ARG A 423 -10.57 -15.27 7.84
CA ARG A 423 -10.30 -13.86 8.17
C ARG A 423 -10.89 -13.54 9.55
N GLY A 424 -10.07 -13.01 10.45
CA GLY A 424 -10.43 -12.64 11.80
C GLY A 424 -10.22 -11.15 12.12
N SER A 425 -10.89 -10.64 13.15
CA SER A 425 -10.75 -9.25 13.63
C SER A 425 -9.43 -9.02 14.38
N PRO A 426 -8.79 -7.83 14.29
CA PRO A 426 -9.16 -6.68 13.47
C PRO A 426 -8.70 -6.82 12.01
N ASN A 427 -7.66 -7.61 11.72
CA ASN A 427 -7.46 -8.24 10.41
C ASN A 427 -6.40 -9.35 10.46
N VAL A 428 -6.57 -10.30 11.39
CA VAL A 428 -5.69 -11.46 11.56
C VAL A 428 -6.18 -12.64 10.74
N LEU A 429 -5.38 -13.69 10.63
CA LEU A 429 -5.83 -14.98 10.09
C LEU A 429 -6.07 -15.96 11.23
N VAL A 430 -7.06 -16.81 11.08
CA VAL A 430 -7.31 -17.95 11.96
C VAL A 430 -7.17 -19.22 11.15
N VAL A 431 -6.42 -20.18 11.67
CA VAL A 431 -6.17 -21.48 11.03
C VAL A 431 -6.48 -22.61 12.02
N VAL A 432 -6.93 -23.74 11.50
CA VAL A 432 -7.14 -24.97 12.28
C VAL A 432 -6.13 -26.01 11.81
N PRO A 433 -5.05 -26.27 12.56
CA PRO A 433 -4.05 -27.26 12.21
C PRO A 433 -4.64 -28.68 12.23
N HIS A 434 -4.39 -29.48 11.21
CA HIS A 434 -4.64 -30.94 11.19
C HIS A 434 -3.35 -31.75 11.39
N THR A 435 -2.19 -31.08 11.37
CA THR A 435 -0.89 -31.66 11.70
C THR A 435 -0.13 -30.74 12.64
N ASN A 436 0.85 -31.29 13.38
CA ASN A 436 1.66 -30.53 14.34
C ASN A 436 2.57 -29.45 13.71
N GLU A 437 2.70 -29.41 12.38
CA GLU A 437 3.48 -28.42 11.65
C GLU A 437 2.59 -27.79 10.59
N VAL A 438 2.51 -26.45 10.60
CA VAL A 438 1.67 -25.67 9.69
C VAL A 438 2.55 -24.67 8.97
N THR A 439 2.30 -24.52 7.67
CA THR A 439 2.89 -23.45 6.88
C THR A 439 1.80 -22.76 6.10
N ILE A 440 1.74 -21.43 6.23
CA ILE A 440 0.94 -20.55 5.37
C ILE A 440 1.90 -19.75 4.49
N SER A 441 1.51 -19.51 3.25
CA SER A 441 2.32 -18.72 2.32
C SER A 441 1.43 -17.83 1.47
N ARG A 442 2.02 -16.77 0.92
CA ARG A 442 1.37 -15.96 -0.10
C ARG A 442 1.12 -16.81 -1.35
N SER A 443 -0.10 -16.78 -1.86
CA SER A 443 -0.44 -17.37 -3.15
C SER A 443 -0.12 -16.40 -4.28
N ARG A 444 0.41 -16.93 -5.38
CA ARG A 444 0.49 -16.17 -6.63
C ARG A 444 -0.86 -16.21 -7.33
N THR A 445 -1.37 -15.05 -7.68
CA THR A 445 -2.59 -14.94 -8.50
C THR A 445 -2.30 -15.32 -9.95
N VAL A 446 -3.35 -15.58 -10.72
CA VAL A 446 -3.24 -15.77 -12.19
C VAL A 446 -2.60 -14.55 -12.85
N VAL A 447 -2.86 -13.35 -12.31
CA VAL A 447 -2.28 -12.09 -12.80
C VAL A 447 -0.77 -12.09 -12.58
N ASP A 448 -0.29 -12.56 -11.42
CA ASP A 448 1.14 -12.66 -11.14
C ASP A 448 1.84 -13.62 -12.12
N TRP A 449 1.23 -14.78 -12.40
CA TRP A 449 1.75 -15.71 -13.39
C TRP A 449 1.76 -15.14 -14.81
N LEU A 450 0.68 -14.48 -15.21
CA LEU A 450 0.60 -13.83 -16.52
C LEU A 450 1.66 -12.73 -16.66
N ALA A 451 1.86 -11.92 -15.63
CA ALA A 451 2.90 -10.88 -15.61
C ALA A 451 4.30 -11.48 -15.75
N ILE A 452 4.61 -12.58 -15.05
CA ILE A 452 5.89 -13.30 -15.17
C ILE A 452 6.08 -13.81 -16.60
N VAL A 453 5.07 -14.44 -17.20
CA VAL A 453 5.14 -14.97 -18.57
C VAL A 453 5.33 -13.85 -19.59
N LEU A 454 4.56 -12.76 -19.49
CA LEU A 454 4.68 -11.60 -20.37
C LEU A 454 6.04 -10.92 -20.22
N GLY A 455 6.56 -10.81 -18.99
CA GLY A 455 7.91 -10.29 -18.72
C GLY A 455 9.00 -11.14 -19.37
N ALA A 456 8.91 -12.47 -19.23
CA ALA A 456 9.83 -13.40 -19.86
C ALA A 456 9.75 -13.33 -21.40
N LEU A 457 8.56 -13.26 -21.98
CA LEU A 457 8.36 -13.06 -23.42
C LEU A 457 8.95 -11.73 -23.90
N GLY A 458 8.78 -10.66 -23.11
CA GLY A 458 9.40 -9.36 -23.37
C GLY A 458 10.93 -9.43 -23.41
N LEU A 459 11.54 -10.12 -22.44
CA LEU A 459 12.99 -10.35 -22.40
C LEU A 459 13.47 -11.17 -23.61
N VAL A 460 12.76 -12.24 -23.97
CA VAL A 460 13.09 -13.05 -25.17
C VAL A 460 13.00 -12.19 -26.43
N LEU A 461 11.95 -11.39 -26.57
CA LEU A 461 11.79 -10.50 -27.73
C LEU A 461 12.91 -9.47 -27.80
N LEU A 462 13.32 -8.87 -26.68
CA LEU A 462 14.45 -7.95 -26.60
C LEU A 462 15.75 -8.60 -27.08
N VAL A 463 16.03 -9.83 -26.65
CA VAL A 463 17.22 -10.59 -27.09
C VAL A 463 17.16 -10.87 -28.59
N VAL A 464 16.03 -11.37 -29.09
CA VAL A 464 15.85 -11.68 -30.52
C VAL A 464 16.04 -10.44 -31.38
N LEU A 465 15.46 -9.31 -30.98
CA LEU A 465 15.62 -8.03 -31.69
C LEU A 465 17.06 -7.52 -31.62
N GLY A 466 17.73 -7.66 -30.47
CA GLY A 466 19.14 -7.27 -30.30
C GLY A 466 20.10 -8.09 -31.17
N VAL A 467 19.88 -9.40 -31.28
CA VAL A 467 20.67 -10.30 -32.14
C VAL A 467 20.42 -10.00 -33.62
N LYS A 468 19.16 -9.83 -34.01
CA LYS A 468 18.77 -9.53 -35.40
C LYS A 468 19.21 -8.13 -35.84
N GLY A 469 19.33 -7.19 -34.90
CA GLY A 469 19.86 -5.84 -35.12
C GLY A 469 21.38 -5.80 -35.29
N ARG A 470 22.14 -6.70 -34.66
CA ARG A 470 23.58 -6.86 -34.89
C ARG A 470 23.90 -7.50 -36.23
N GLY A 471 23.10 -8.45 -36.70
CA GLY A 471 23.28 -9.08 -38.02
C GLY A 471 22.92 -8.22 -39.23
N ARG A 472 22.44 -6.99 -39.01
CA ARG A 472 22.05 -6.02 -40.05
C ARG A 472 22.91 -4.75 -40.08
N ARG A 473 23.95 -4.68 -39.25
CA ARG A 473 24.94 -3.59 -39.26
C ARG A 473 26.19 -4.00 -40.00
#